data_AF-A0A8F2ZDP9-F1
#
_entry.id   AF-A0A8F2ZDP9-F1
#
_cell.length_a   1.000
_cell.length_b   1.000
_cell.length_c   1.000
_cell.angle_alpha   90.00
_cell.angle_beta   90.00
_cell.angle_gamma   90.00
#
_symmetry.space_group_name_H-M   'P 1'
#
loop_
_entity.id
_entity.type
_entity.pdbx_description
1 polymer ?
#
loop_
_entity_poly.entity_id
_entity_poly.type
_entity_poly.pdbx_seq_one_letter_code
_entity_poly.pdbx_strand_id
1 'polypeptide(L)'
;IDKYIQGLDYNKNNVLVYHGDAVTNVPPRKGYKDGNEYIVVEKKKKSINQNNADIQVVNAISSLTYPGALVKANSELVENQPDVLPVKRDSLTLSIDLPGMTNQDNKIVVKNATKSNVNNAVNTLVERWNEKYAQAYPNVSAKFDYDDEMAYSESQLIAKFGTAFKAVNNSLNVNFGAISEGKMQEEVISFKQIYYNVNVNEPTRPSRFFGKAVTKEQL
;
A
#
# COMPACT_ATOMS: atom_id res chain seq x y z
N ILE A 1 -14.89 24.61 -5.17
CA ILE A 1 -14.26 23.33 -4.79
C ILE A 1 -15.32 22.26 -4.51
N ASP A 2 -16.17 22.39 -3.47
CA ASP A 2 -17.16 21.36 -3.12
C ASP A 2 -18.02 20.89 -4.30
N LYS A 3 -18.77 21.80 -4.95
CA LYS A 3 -19.62 21.47 -6.10
C LYS A 3 -18.85 20.89 -7.29
N TYR A 4 -17.58 21.28 -7.46
CA TYR A 4 -16.74 20.76 -8.54
C TYR A 4 -16.37 19.30 -8.27
N ILE A 5 -15.86 19.00 -7.06
CA ILE A 5 -15.50 17.63 -6.67
C ILE A 5 -16.74 16.72 -6.62
N GLN A 6 -17.86 17.21 -6.09
CA GLN A 6 -19.13 16.46 -6.03
C GLN A 6 -19.75 16.21 -7.41
N GLY A 7 -19.40 17.03 -8.40
CA GLY A 7 -19.87 16.88 -9.79
C GLY A 7 -18.96 16.03 -10.67
N LEU A 8 -17.85 15.49 -10.13
CA LEU A 8 -17.00 14.55 -10.87
C LEU A 8 -17.74 13.22 -11.03
N ASP A 9 -17.97 12.82 -12.28
CA ASP A 9 -18.64 11.58 -12.64
C ASP A 9 -17.60 10.50 -13.01
N TYR A 10 -17.50 9.47 -12.18
CA TYR A 10 -16.57 8.35 -12.39
C TYR A 10 -17.06 7.09 -11.67
N ASN A 11 -16.76 5.92 -12.24
CA ASN A 11 -17.02 4.64 -11.58
C ASN A 11 -15.86 4.29 -10.64
N LYS A 12 -16.04 4.54 -9.34
CA LYS A 12 -15.02 4.28 -8.30
C LYS A 12 -14.42 2.87 -8.32
N ASN A 13 -15.13 1.87 -8.83
CA ASN A 13 -14.65 0.48 -8.87
C ASN A 13 -13.67 0.23 -10.04
N ASN A 14 -13.58 1.15 -11.00
CA ASN A 14 -12.81 1.00 -12.24
C ASN A 14 -11.75 2.10 -12.42
N VAL A 15 -11.56 3.01 -11.45
CA VAL A 15 -10.54 4.08 -11.53
C VAL A 15 -9.13 3.53 -11.32
N LEU A 16 -8.97 2.63 -10.35
CA LEU A 16 -7.68 2.07 -9.95
C LEU A 16 -7.66 0.59 -10.30
N VAL A 17 -7.03 0.26 -11.43
CA VAL A 17 -6.97 -1.10 -11.95
C VAL A 17 -5.56 -1.46 -12.38
N TYR A 18 -5.12 -2.67 -12.02
CA TYR A 18 -3.94 -3.30 -12.57
C TYR A 18 -4.38 -4.42 -13.52
N HIS A 19 -4.03 -4.31 -14.80
CA HIS A 19 -4.26 -5.36 -15.78
C HIS A 19 -2.97 -6.17 -15.97
N GLY A 20 -2.99 -7.40 -15.48
CA GLY A 20 -1.87 -8.33 -15.61
C GLY A 20 -1.81 -9.05 -16.95
N ASP A 21 -0.93 -10.05 -17.02
CA ASP A 21 -0.66 -10.80 -18.25
C ASP A 21 -1.88 -11.59 -18.77
N ALA A 22 -2.07 -11.56 -20.09
CA ALA A 22 -3.06 -12.39 -20.78
C ALA A 22 -2.40 -13.64 -21.38
N VAL A 23 -2.53 -14.78 -20.70
CA VAL A 23 -2.02 -16.07 -21.21
C VAL A 23 -2.84 -16.55 -22.40
N THR A 24 -2.24 -16.56 -23.60
CA THR A 24 -2.90 -16.91 -24.87
C THR A 24 -2.88 -18.41 -25.17
N ASN A 25 -1.81 -19.12 -24.79
CA ASN A 25 -1.66 -20.56 -24.96
C ASN A 25 -0.96 -21.19 -23.76
N VAL A 26 -1.14 -22.49 -23.56
CA VAL A 26 -0.52 -23.26 -22.48
C VAL A 26 0.29 -24.38 -23.12
N PRO A 27 1.62 -24.46 -22.89
CA PRO A 27 2.42 -25.54 -23.44
C PRO A 27 1.92 -26.91 -22.95
N PRO A 28 1.96 -27.95 -23.79
CA PRO A 28 1.52 -29.28 -23.40
C PRO A 28 2.42 -29.87 -22.31
N ARG A 29 1.90 -30.88 -21.62
CA ARG A 29 2.67 -31.68 -20.66
C ARG A 29 3.92 -32.25 -21.34
N LYS A 30 5.07 -32.14 -20.69
CA LYS A 30 6.33 -32.76 -21.12
C LYS A 30 6.87 -33.72 -20.05
N GLY A 31 7.52 -34.79 -20.49
CA GLY A 31 8.24 -35.72 -19.62
C GLY A 31 9.62 -35.98 -20.20
N TYR A 32 10.65 -35.96 -19.35
CA TYR A 32 12.04 -36.22 -19.76
C TYR A 32 12.81 -36.88 -18.63
N LYS A 33 13.86 -37.62 -18.99
CA LYS A 33 14.77 -38.24 -18.02
C LYS A 33 15.92 -37.29 -17.74
N ASP A 34 16.29 -37.11 -16.47
CA ASP A 34 17.46 -36.36 -16.05
C ASP A 34 18.21 -37.18 -14.99
N GLY A 35 19.45 -37.59 -15.30
CA GLY A 35 20.19 -38.53 -14.48
C GLY A 35 19.42 -39.85 -14.21
N ASN A 36 19.15 -40.11 -12.94
CA ASN A 36 18.41 -41.28 -12.44
C ASN A 36 16.90 -41.02 -12.26
N GLU A 37 16.40 -39.83 -12.57
CA GLU A 37 15.01 -39.43 -12.36
C GLU A 37 14.25 -39.28 -13.69
N TYR A 38 12.93 -39.46 -13.63
CA TYR A 38 12.02 -39.12 -14.72
C TYR A 38 11.13 -37.96 -14.27
N ILE A 39 11.31 -36.81 -14.91
CA ILE A 39 10.65 -35.56 -14.53
C ILE A 39 9.46 -35.32 -15.45
N VAL A 40 8.31 -35.00 -14.86
CA VAL A 40 7.09 -34.61 -15.58
C VAL A 40 6.74 -33.17 -15.22
N VAL A 41 6.63 -32.31 -16.23
CA VAL A 41 6.25 -30.90 -16.07
C VAL A 41 4.89 -30.67 -16.70
N GLU A 42 3.93 -30.26 -15.88
CA GLU A 42 2.58 -29.88 -16.29
C GLU A 42 2.40 -28.37 -16.13
N LYS A 43 1.70 -27.75 -17.10
CA LYS A 43 1.38 -26.32 -17.08
C LYS A 43 -0.12 -26.15 -17.16
N LYS A 44 -0.66 -25.22 -16.36
CA LYS A 44 -2.09 -24.91 -16.32
C LYS A 44 -2.29 -23.41 -16.28
N LYS A 45 -3.18 -22.89 -17.14
CA LYS A 45 -3.63 -21.50 -17.05
C LYS A 45 -4.41 -21.30 -15.76
N LYS A 46 -4.06 -20.25 -15.03
CA LYS A 46 -4.70 -19.81 -13.79
C LYS A 46 -4.98 -18.30 -13.90
N SER A 47 -5.88 -17.83 -13.06
CA SER A 47 -6.23 -16.41 -12.95
C SER A 47 -6.21 -16.00 -11.49
N ILE A 48 -5.69 -14.81 -11.21
CA ILE A 48 -5.79 -14.12 -9.93
C ILE A 48 -6.56 -12.82 -10.18
N ASN A 49 -7.63 -12.60 -9.42
CA ASN A 49 -8.44 -11.39 -9.45
C ASN A 49 -8.67 -10.96 -8.00
N GLN A 50 -8.05 -9.85 -7.59
CA GLN A 50 -8.04 -9.41 -6.21
C GLN A 50 -8.30 -7.91 -6.14
N ASN A 51 -9.13 -7.49 -5.19
CA ASN A 51 -9.41 -6.09 -4.89
C ASN A 51 -8.73 -5.73 -3.57
N ASN A 52 -7.66 -4.95 -3.64
CA ASN A 52 -6.88 -4.53 -2.48
C ASN A 52 -7.24 -3.11 -2.06
N ALA A 53 -7.61 -2.93 -0.79
CA ALA A 53 -7.78 -1.60 -0.20
C ALA A 53 -6.45 -1.06 0.36
N ASP A 54 -5.59 -1.94 0.87
CA ASP A 54 -4.28 -1.58 1.40
C ASP A 54 -3.29 -1.36 0.25
N ILE A 55 -2.87 -0.11 0.10
CA ILE A 55 -1.87 0.28 -0.90
C ILE A 55 -0.49 0.06 -0.29
N GLN A 56 0.32 -0.76 -0.96
CA GLN A 56 1.69 -1.02 -0.51
C GLN A 56 2.55 0.25 -0.60
N VAL A 57 3.60 0.32 0.20
CA VAL A 57 4.54 1.44 0.20
C VAL A 57 5.88 0.96 -0.31
N VAL A 58 6.38 1.59 -1.38
CA VAL A 58 7.76 1.38 -1.82
C VAL A 58 8.68 2.12 -0.84
N ASN A 59 9.54 1.38 -0.15
CA ASN A 59 10.40 1.93 0.91
C ASN A 59 11.21 3.17 0.45
N ALA A 60 11.77 3.12 -0.77
CA ALA A 60 12.56 4.20 -1.36
C ALA A 60 11.83 5.56 -1.44
N ILE A 61 10.50 5.55 -1.53
CA ILE A 61 9.65 6.75 -1.61
C ILE A 61 8.65 6.85 -0.46
N SER A 62 8.83 6.05 0.60
CA SER A 62 7.98 6.05 1.80
C SER A 62 7.80 7.45 2.39
N SER A 63 8.79 8.31 2.23
CA SER A 63 8.72 9.69 2.68
C SER A 63 7.63 10.52 1.97
N LEU A 64 7.13 10.12 0.81
CA LEU A 64 6.01 10.80 0.12
C LEU A 64 4.64 10.41 0.70
N THR A 65 4.57 9.30 1.43
CA THR A 65 3.35 8.77 2.03
C THR A 65 3.23 9.26 3.48
N TYR A 66 2.23 10.09 3.75
CA TYR A 66 1.93 10.56 5.11
C TYR A 66 0.42 10.75 5.32
N PRO A 67 -0.09 10.61 6.56
CA PRO A 67 -1.51 10.76 6.85
C PRO A 67 -2.05 12.12 6.38
N GLY A 68 -3.09 12.08 5.55
CA GLY A 68 -3.75 13.27 5.04
C GLY A 68 -3.06 13.92 3.84
N ALA A 69 -2.09 13.26 3.21
CA ALA A 69 -1.64 13.64 1.88
C ALA A 69 -2.81 13.63 0.87
N LEU A 70 -2.81 14.57 -0.08
CA LEU A 70 -3.77 14.59 -1.19
C LEU A 70 -3.07 14.07 -2.43
N VAL A 71 -3.62 13.03 -3.06
CA VAL A 71 -3.05 12.39 -4.23
C VAL A 71 -4.10 12.22 -5.32
N LYS A 72 -3.67 12.05 -6.57
CA LYS A 72 -4.57 11.67 -7.66
C LYS A 72 -4.86 10.17 -7.60
N ALA A 73 -6.12 9.80 -7.79
CA ALA A 73 -6.51 8.40 -8.00
C ALA A 73 -6.34 8.07 -9.49
N ASN A 74 -5.13 7.65 -9.88
CA ASN A 74 -4.76 7.31 -11.25
C ASN A 74 -3.79 6.10 -11.28
N SER A 75 -3.24 5.77 -12.46
CA SER A 75 -2.28 4.68 -12.64
C SER A 75 -1.04 4.81 -11.77
N GLU A 76 -0.57 6.03 -11.50
CA GLU A 76 0.61 6.26 -10.66
C GLU A 76 0.39 5.81 -9.21
N LEU A 77 -0.86 5.92 -8.70
CA LEU A 77 -1.22 5.35 -7.40
C LEU A 77 -1.17 3.81 -7.43
N VAL A 78 -1.61 3.19 -8.53
CA VAL A 78 -1.53 1.72 -8.73
C VAL A 78 -0.07 1.28 -8.82
N GLU A 79 0.80 2.07 -9.46
CA GLU A 79 2.25 1.84 -9.55
C GLU A 79 3.00 2.15 -8.24
N ASN A 80 2.29 2.44 -7.15
CA ASN A 80 2.83 2.80 -5.83
C ASN A 80 3.71 4.07 -5.83
N GLN A 81 3.54 4.96 -6.82
CA GLN A 81 4.25 6.25 -6.97
C GLN A 81 3.27 7.42 -7.12
N PRO A 82 2.40 7.68 -6.14
CA PRO A 82 1.25 8.56 -6.33
C PRO A 82 1.61 10.03 -6.62
N ASP A 83 0.88 10.63 -7.56
CA ASP A 83 0.93 12.06 -7.84
C ASP A 83 0.33 12.87 -6.68
N VAL A 84 1.19 13.51 -5.89
CA VAL A 84 0.76 14.40 -4.80
C VAL A 84 0.25 15.73 -5.37
N LEU A 85 -0.92 16.20 -4.91
CA LEU A 85 -1.47 17.50 -5.29
C LEU A 85 -0.70 18.64 -4.58
N PRO A 86 0.02 19.51 -5.31
CA PRO A 86 0.92 20.52 -4.72
C PRO A 86 0.17 21.79 -4.31
N VAL A 87 -0.85 21.65 -3.47
CA VAL A 87 -1.72 22.75 -3.04
C VAL A 87 -1.51 23.09 -1.56
N LYS A 88 -1.73 24.36 -1.20
CA LYS A 88 -1.75 24.77 0.21
C LYS A 88 -2.84 24.02 0.96
N ARG A 89 -2.56 23.65 2.22
CA ARG A 89 -3.42 22.80 3.04
C ARG A 89 -4.06 23.59 4.16
N ASP A 90 -5.29 23.24 4.52
CA ASP A 90 -5.90 23.67 5.78
C ASP A 90 -5.44 22.75 6.94
N SER A 91 -6.08 22.87 8.09
CA SER A 91 -5.86 22.00 9.23
C SER A 91 -6.52 20.63 9.09
N LEU A 92 -5.93 19.61 9.72
CA LEU A 92 -6.56 18.31 9.95
C LEU A 92 -6.28 17.82 11.37
N THR A 93 -7.01 16.81 11.82
CA THR A 93 -6.78 16.12 13.08
C THR A 93 -6.24 14.73 12.80
N LEU A 94 -5.10 14.41 13.40
CA LEU A 94 -4.54 13.07 13.43
C LEU A 94 -5.01 12.34 14.69
N SER A 95 -5.22 11.03 14.60
CA SER A 95 -5.36 10.14 15.76
C SER A 95 -4.45 8.94 15.61
N ILE A 96 -3.85 8.49 16.70
CA ILE A 96 -3.07 7.25 16.78
C ILE A 96 -3.83 6.17 17.57
N ASP A 97 -3.61 4.89 17.26
CA ASP A 97 -4.26 3.73 17.88
C ASP A 97 -3.40 3.03 18.95
N LEU A 98 -2.37 3.70 19.47
CA LEU A 98 -1.54 3.17 20.55
C LEU A 98 -2.38 2.92 21.83
N PRO A 99 -2.11 1.82 22.57
CA PRO A 99 -2.97 1.38 23.67
C PRO A 99 -2.89 2.31 24.88
N GLY A 100 -4.00 2.42 25.61
CA GLY A 100 -4.08 3.16 26.88
C GLY A 100 -4.29 4.67 26.76
N MET A 101 -4.11 5.26 25.58
CA MET A 101 -4.35 6.68 25.37
C MET A 101 -5.85 7.03 25.49
N THR A 102 -6.15 8.16 26.12
CA THR A 102 -7.52 8.68 26.17
C THR A 102 -7.95 9.23 24.80
N ASN A 103 -9.26 9.43 24.59
CA ASN A 103 -9.81 10.05 23.38
C ASN A 103 -9.33 11.49 23.14
N GLN A 104 -8.68 12.11 24.14
CA GLN A 104 -8.09 13.44 24.09
C GLN A 104 -6.59 13.36 23.84
N ASP A 105 -5.89 12.44 24.51
CA ASP A 105 -4.43 12.28 24.40
C ASP A 105 -4.01 11.66 23.06
N ASN A 106 -4.83 10.81 22.44
CA ASN A 106 -4.49 10.14 21.18
C ASN A 106 -4.65 11.01 19.93
N LYS A 107 -5.07 12.28 20.08
CA LYS A 107 -5.33 13.20 18.98
C LYS A 107 -4.43 14.43 19.01
N ILE A 108 -4.17 14.97 17.83
CA ILE A 108 -3.49 16.26 17.66
C ILE A 108 -4.01 16.98 16.41
N VAL A 109 -4.23 18.29 16.53
CA VAL A 109 -4.59 19.15 15.40
C VAL A 109 -3.32 19.65 14.73
N VAL A 110 -3.19 19.38 13.44
CA VAL A 110 -2.09 19.86 12.61
C VAL A 110 -2.58 21.08 11.82
N LYS A 111 -2.03 22.26 12.12
CA LYS A 111 -2.25 23.45 11.29
C LYS A 111 -1.35 23.37 10.06
N ASN A 112 -1.89 23.70 8.88
CA ASN A 112 -1.18 23.61 7.59
C ASN A 112 -0.55 22.22 7.39
N ALA A 113 -1.37 21.26 6.95
CA ALA A 113 -1.04 19.84 6.84
C ALA A 113 -0.01 19.49 5.74
N THR A 114 1.18 20.06 5.84
CA THR A 114 2.35 19.69 5.05
C THR A 114 2.97 18.40 5.57
N LYS A 115 3.74 17.71 4.73
CA LYS A 115 4.53 16.53 5.11
C LYS A 115 5.30 16.73 6.41
N SER A 116 6.07 17.82 6.53
CA SER A 116 6.89 18.10 7.70
C SER A 116 6.05 18.28 8.98
N ASN A 117 4.95 19.04 8.90
CA ASN A 117 4.10 19.27 10.06
C ASN A 117 3.36 18.01 10.50
N VAL A 118 2.91 17.18 9.55
CA VAL A 118 2.28 15.89 9.85
C VAL A 118 3.28 14.94 10.50
N ASN A 119 4.48 14.78 9.95
CA ASN A 119 5.49 13.89 10.52
C ASN A 119 5.92 14.32 11.93
N ASN A 120 6.09 15.62 12.16
CA ASN A 120 6.37 16.15 13.50
C ASN A 120 5.21 15.87 14.48
N ALA A 121 3.96 15.96 14.00
CA ALA A 121 2.79 15.64 14.81
C ALA A 121 2.68 14.14 15.13
N VAL A 122 3.05 13.25 14.20
CA VAL A 122 3.16 11.81 14.45
C VAL A 122 4.20 11.53 15.53
N ASN A 123 5.41 12.11 15.41
CA ASN A 123 6.44 11.97 16.43
C ASN A 123 5.95 12.47 17.81
N THR A 124 5.21 13.58 17.83
CA THR A 124 4.63 14.12 19.08
C THR A 124 3.63 13.16 19.73
N LEU A 125 2.83 12.44 18.94
CA LEU A 125 1.89 11.43 19.47
C LEU A 125 2.63 10.21 20.02
N VAL A 126 3.67 9.74 19.32
CA VAL A 126 4.49 8.60 19.75
C VAL A 126 5.23 8.94 21.05
N GLU A 127 5.88 10.10 21.14
CA GLU A 127 6.57 10.53 22.36
C GLU A 127 5.62 10.70 23.54
N ARG A 128 4.44 11.29 23.32
CA ARG A 128 3.39 11.37 24.34
C ARG A 128 3.00 9.98 24.85
N TRP A 129 2.98 8.97 23.98
CA TRP A 129 2.71 7.61 24.39
C TRP A 129 3.84 7.01 25.23
N ASN A 130 5.08 7.18 24.76
CA ASN A 130 6.29 6.73 25.44
C ASN A 130 6.39 7.27 26.88
N GLU A 131 6.09 8.55 27.07
CA GLU A 131 6.19 9.22 28.37
C GLU A 131 5.08 8.81 29.36
N LYS A 132 3.84 8.66 28.88
CA LYS A 132 2.67 8.50 29.76
C LYS A 132 2.18 7.07 29.94
N TYR A 133 2.33 6.22 28.92
CA TYR A 133 1.64 4.93 28.86
C TYR A 133 2.58 3.74 28.69
N ALA A 134 3.76 3.89 28.07
CA ALA A 134 4.64 2.76 27.77
C ALA A 134 4.97 1.85 28.97
N GLN A 135 5.16 2.41 30.17
CA GLN A 135 5.43 1.63 31.38
C GLN A 135 4.25 0.73 31.80
N ALA A 136 3.01 1.14 31.51
CA ALA A 136 1.82 0.33 31.77
C ALA A 136 1.59 -0.74 30.68
N TYR A 137 2.27 -0.61 29.53
CA TYR A 137 2.16 -1.51 28.39
C TYR A 137 3.56 -1.98 27.91
N PRO A 138 4.30 -2.75 28.74
CA PRO A 138 5.68 -3.13 28.45
C PRO A 138 5.82 -4.07 27.24
N ASN A 139 4.77 -4.81 26.89
CA ASN A 139 4.77 -5.80 25.82
C ASN A 139 3.54 -5.64 24.91
N VAL A 140 3.53 -4.58 24.11
CA VAL A 140 2.53 -4.40 23.06
C VAL A 140 2.91 -5.24 21.86
N SER A 141 2.14 -6.30 21.56
CA SER A 141 2.35 -7.09 20.35
C SER A 141 1.93 -6.30 19.11
N ALA A 142 2.72 -6.40 18.04
CA ALA A 142 2.33 -5.84 16.75
C ALA A 142 1.09 -6.55 16.20
N LYS A 143 0.27 -5.82 15.43
CA LYS A 143 -0.72 -6.44 14.56
C LYS A 143 0.01 -7.06 13.37
N PHE A 144 -0.17 -8.35 13.15
CA PHE A 144 0.40 -9.04 11.99
C PHE A 144 -0.52 -8.92 10.78
N ASP A 145 0.08 -8.59 9.64
CA ASP A 145 -0.52 -8.68 8.31
C ASP A 145 0.40 -9.59 7.48
N TYR A 146 -0.16 -10.72 7.03
CA TYR A 146 0.58 -11.84 6.44
C TYR A 146 -0.12 -12.28 5.15
N ASP A 147 0.67 -12.37 4.09
CA ASP A 147 0.26 -12.93 2.80
C ASP A 147 1.40 -13.79 2.25
N ASP A 148 1.08 -14.98 1.74
CA ASP A 148 1.99 -15.85 1.00
C ASP A 148 1.43 -16.18 -0.38
N GLU A 149 2.33 -16.58 -1.28
CA GLU A 149 1.96 -17.04 -2.61
C GLU A 149 3.11 -17.84 -3.25
N MET A 150 2.79 -18.99 -3.86
CA MET A 150 3.73 -19.70 -4.72
C MET A 150 4.06 -18.85 -5.95
N ALA A 151 5.34 -18.66 -6.25
CA ALA A 151 5.79 -17.84 -7.35
C ALA A 151 5.63 -18.58 -8.68
N TYR A 152 4.95 -17.94 -9.65
CA TYR A 152 4.84 -18.46 -11.02
C TYR A 152 5.15 -17.41 -12.08
N SER A 153 4.70 -16.16 -11.89
CA SER A 153 5.05 -15.03 -12.75
C SER A 153 5.10 -13.72 -11.98
N GLU A 154 5.86 -12.75 -12.49
CA GLU A 154 5.94 -11.43 -11.88
C GLU A 154 4.57 -10.74 -11.86
N SER A 155 3.80 -10.82 -12.94
CA SER A 155 2.45 -10.22 -13.01
C SER A 155 1.47 -10.82 -11.98
N GLN A 156 1.56 -12.13 -11.73
CA GLN A 156 0.77 -12.78 -10.68
C GLN A 156 1.15 -12.25 -9.29
N LEU A 157 2.44 -12.13 -9.00
CA LEU A 157 2.91 -11.59 -7.72
C LEU A 157 2.61 -10.10 -7.56
N ILE A 158 2.58 -9.31 -8.65
CA ILE A 158 2.11 -7.92 -8.63
C ILE A 158 0.62 -7.84 -8.31
N ALA A 159 -0.21 -8.74 -8.85
CA ALA A 159 -1.63 -8.75 -8.54
C ALA A 159 -1.90 -9.09 -7.05
N LYS A 160 -1.06 -9.93 -6.44
CA LYS A 160 -1.12 -10.33 -5.03
C LYS A 160 -0.54 -9.25 -4.09
N PHE A 161 0.70 -8.83 -4.34
CA PHE A 161 1.52 -7.98 -3.47
C PHE A 161 1.65 -6.53 -3.93
N GLY A 162 0.95 -6.10 -4.98
CA GLY A 162 1.08 -4.75 -5.55
C GLY A 162 2.35 -4.53 -6.38
N THR A 163 2.43 -3.40 -7.10
CA THR A 163 3.58 -3.10 -7.97
C THR A 163 4.87 -2.83 -7.20
N ALA A 164 4.77 -2.51 -5.91
CA ALA A 164 5.90 -2.45 -4.98
C ALA A 164 6.71 -3.75 -4.94
N PHE A 165 6.11 -4.89 -5.29
CA PHE A 165 6.82 -6.15 -5.44
C PHE A 165 7.99 -6.04 -6.42
N LYS A 166 7.89 -5.26 -7.51
CA LYS A 166 8.99 -5.07 -8.47
C LYS A 166 10.27 -4.57 -7.77
N ALA A 167 10.13 -3.62 -6.84
CA ALA A 167 11.26 -3.09 -6.09
C ALA A 167 11.85 -4.13 -5.11
N VAL A 168 11.00 -4.93 -4.48
CA VAL A 168 11.42 -6.03 -3.59
C VAL A 168 12.10 -7.15 -4.37
N ASN A 169 11.59 -7.46 -5.57
CA ASN A 169 12.10 -8.52 -6.43
C ASN A 169 13.50 -8.20 -6.99
N ASN A 170 13.90 -6.93 -7.05
CA ASN A 170 15.28 -6.56 -7.34
C ASN A 170 16.28 -7.15 -6.34
N SER A 171 15.83 -7.45 -5.11
CA SER A 171 16.65 -8.05 -4.04
C SER A 171 16.36 -9.52 -3.80
N LEU A 172 15.11 -9.98 -3.98
CA LEU A 172 14.76 -11.40 -3.87
C LEU A 172 15.21 -12.20 -5.09
N ASN A 173 15.17 -11.59 -6.27
CA ASN A 173 15.56 -12.17 -7.56
C ASN A 173 14.88 -13.53 -7.85
N VAL A 174 13.56 -13.57 -7.71
CA VAL A 174 12.73 -14.77 -7.96
C VAL A 174 13.02 -15.35 -9.34
N ASN A 175 13.34 -16.64 -9.40
CA ASN A 175 13.80 -17.28 -10.63
C ASN A 175 12.64 -17.89 -11.43
N PHE A 176 11.81 -17.02 -12.00
CA PHE A 176 10.64 -17.43 -12.80
C PHE A 176 11.00 -18.37 -13.96
N GLY A 177 12.21 -18.26 -14.53
CA GLY A 177 12.70 -19.16 -15.57
C GLY A 177 12.86 -20.60 -15.08
N ALA A 178 13.60 -20.80 -13.99
CA ALA A 178 13.80 -22.12 -13.41
C ALA A 178 12.50 -22.73 -12.88
N ILE A 179 11.61 -21.93 -12.29
CA ILE A 179 10.26 -22.35 -11.89
C ILE A 179 9.47 -22.84 -13.11
N SER A 180 9.43 -22.06 -14.19
CA SER A 180 8.72 -22.42 -15.42
C SER A 180 9.28 -23.69 -16.07
N GLU A 181 10.58 -23.96 -15.92
CA GLU A 181 11.21 -25.18 -16.39
C GLU A 181 10.94 -26.41 -15.51
N GLY A 182 10.41 -26.21 -14.30
CA GLY A 182 10.19 -27.26 -13.31
C GLY A 182 11.43 -27.64 -12.51
N LYS A 183 12.45 -26.78 -12.47
CA LYS A 183 13.74 -27.02 -11.79
C LYS A 183 13.72 -26.67 -10.30
N MET A 184 12.81 -25.80 -9.88
CA MET A 184 12.65 -25.38 -8.48
C MET A 184 11.23 -24.92 -8.21
N GLN A 185 10.90 -24.77 -6.93
CA GLN A 185 9.67 -24.17 -6.43
C GLN A 185 10.06 -23.09 -5.43
N GLU A 186 9.52 -21.88 -5.60
CA GLU A 186 9.77 -20.75 -4.72
C GLU A 186 8.43 -20.21 -4.21
N GLU A 187 8.40 -19.81 -2.94
CA GLU A 187 7.26 -19.16 -2.30
C GLU A 187 7.68 -17.76 -1.87
N VAL A 188 6.81 -16.77 -2.09
CA VAL A 188 7.03 -15.38 -1.69
C VAL A 188 6.10 -15.06 -0.54
N ILE A 189 6.66 -14.49 0.53
CA ILE A 189 5.95 -14.16 1.75
C ILE A 189 6.12 -12.67 2.05
N SER A 190 5.00 -11.99 2.27
CA SER A 190 4.93 -10.64 2.84
C SER A 190 4.47 -10.73 4.28
N PHE A 191 5.33 -10.35 5.22
CA PHE A 191 5.02 -10.33 6.64
C PHE A 191 5.26 -8.95 7.23
N LYS A 192 4.17 -8.27 7.63
CA LYS A 192 4.20 -6.93 8.21
C LYS A 192 3.88 -6.99 9.69
N GLN A 193 4.69 -6.28 10.48
CA GLN A 193 4.46 -6.05 11.90
C GLN A 193 4.03 -4.59 12.09
N ILE A 194 2.73 -4.38 12.26
CA ILE A 194 2.14 -3.04 12.40
C ILE A 194 2.08 -2.70 13.89
N TYR A 195 2.92 -1.75 14.33
CA TYR A 195 2.95 -1.30 15.73
C TYR A 195 1.82 -0.32 16.06
N TYR A 196 1.50 0.56 15.11
CA TYR A 196 0.43 1.54 15.24
C TYR A 196 -0.01 2.04 13.85
N ASN A 197 -1.20 2.62 13.80
CA ASN A 197 -1.76 3.32 12.65
C ASN A 197 -2.08 4.76 13.06
N VAL A 198 -1.85 5.68 12.13
CA VAL A 198 -2.28 7.07 12.27
C VAL A 198 -3.34 7.37 11.23
N ASN A 199 -4.54 7.74 11.69
CA ASN A 199 -5.65 8.10 10.82
C ASN A 199 -5.87 9.62 10.81
N VAL A 200 -6.71 10.07 9.87
CA VAL A 200 -7.11 11.47 9.71
C VAL A 200 -8.62 11.57 9.87
N ASN A 201 -9.09 12.68 10.42
CA ASN A 201 -10.52 12.96 10.45
C ASN A 201 -11.12 13.00 9.04
N GLU A 202 -12.29 12.40 8.87
CA GLU A 202 -13.05 12.54 7.62
C GLU A 202 -13.68 13.95 7.56
N PRO A 203 -13.49 14.70 6.47
CA PRO A 203 -14.07 16.02 6.35
C PRO A 203 -15.53 15.92 5.90
N THR A 204 -16.43 16.70 6.53
CA THR A 204 -17.83 16.79 6.11
C THR A 204 -18.01 17.47 4.74
N ARG A 205 -16.97 18.13 4.22
CA ARG A 205 -16.94 18.83 2.92
C ARG A 205 -15.58 18.67 2.24
N PRO A 206 -15.52 18.38 0.93
CA PRO A 206 -14.24 18.24 0.21
C PRO A 206 -13.28 19.43 0.36
N SER A 207 -13.81 20.66 0.40
CA SER A 207 -12.98 21.87 0.49
C SER A 207 -12.16 21.97 1.77
N ARG A 208 -12.47 21.20 2.83
CA ARG A 208 -11.86 21.32 4.16
C ARG A 208 -10.39 20.92 4.23
N PHE A 209 -9.87 20.20 3.24
CA PHE A 209 -8.44 19.86 3.17
C PHE A 209 -7.60 20.89 2.41
N PHE A 210 -8.25 21.82 1.72
CA PHE A 210 -7.58 22.84 0.90
C PHE A 210 -7.46 24.15 1.66
N GLY A 211 -6.31 24.81 1.55
CA GLY A 211 -6.12 26.14 2.11
C GLY A 211 -7.11 27.15 1.52
N LYS A 212 -7.45 28.19 2.29
CA LYS A 212 -8.48 29.19 1.92
C LYS A 212 -8.26 29.90 0.58
N ALA A 213 -7.01 29.96 0.10
CA ALA A 213 -6.63 30.60 -1.15
C ALA A 213 -6.70 29.66 -2.38
N VAL A 214 -6.99 28.38 -2.19
CA VAL A 214 -7.10 27.41 -3.29
C VAL A 214 -8.41 27.64 -4.05
N THR A 215 -8.35 27.70 -5.37
CA THR A 215 -9.53 27.86 -6.24
C THR A 215 -9.84 26.58 -7.01
N LYS A 216 -11.00 26.52 -7.69
CA LYS A 216 -11.35 25.34 -8.50
C LYS A 216 -10.47 25.23 -9.75
N GLU A 217 -9.99 26.35 -10.28
CA GLU A 217 -9.17 26.41 -11.49
C GLU A 217 -7.75 25.89 -11.26
N GLN A 218 -7.32 25.82 -9.99
CA GLN A 218 -6.03 25.26 -9.58
C GLN A 218 -6.09 23.75 -9.32
N LEU A 219 -7.30 23.15 -9.34
CA LEU A 219 -7.55 21.73 -9.05
C LEU A 219 -7.89 20.95 -10.32
#